data_AF-A0A9E3IA37-F1
#
_entry.id   AF-A0A9E3IA37-F1
#
_cell.length_a   1.000
_cell.length_b   1.000
_cell.length_c   1.000
_cell.angle_alpha   90.00
_cell.angle_beta   90.00
_cell.angle_gamma   90.00
#
_symmetry.space_group_name_H-M   'P 1'
#
loop_
_entity.id
_entity.type
_entity.pdbx_description
1 polymer ?
#
loop_
_entity_poly.entity_id
_entity_poly.type
_entity_poly.pdbx_seq_one_letter_code
_entity_poly.pdbx_strand_id
1 'polypeptide(L)'
;MDGHASPDGTLRIGLAHGAIRSFSEEGAASEVIAPDRAKRAGLDYLALGDWHGSVSVDPRTHYCGTPEPDRFKHDAPGTALLVTIAGSSGTPDVQALPTATFAWRNLDLHLLDGDAPEAALNTLLPALRERRNSLLRVVASGHTRLAARAELVAAVEKAAPDFAFLELDQNGLATECELEDLDQIDRGGALREAANALLAESTDERRPISEREIARAALMRLYSYTQAITP
;
A
#
# COMPACT_ATOMS: atom_id res chain seq x y z
N MET A 1 6.45 27.84 -27.63
CA MET A 1 7.88 28.18 -27.49
C MET A 1 8.80 27.36 -28.42
N ASP A 2 8.26 26.46 -29.25
CA ASP A 2 9.05 25.52 -30.07
C ASP A 2 10.16 26.18 -30.94
N GLY A 3 9.95 27.43 -31.41
CA GLY A 3 10.91 28.17 -32.25
C GLY A 3 11.67 29.32 -31.58
N HIS A 4 11.71 29.43 -30.25
CA HIS A 4 12.48 30.50 -29.59
C HIS A 4 13.98 30.22 -29.66
N ALA A 5 14.73 31.13 -30.29
CA ALA A 5 16.18 31.04 -30.39
C ALA A 5 16.84 31.33 -29.02
N SER A 6 17.90 30.59 -28.72
CA SER A 6 18.82 30.85 -27.63
C SER A 6 20.23 31.03 -28.19
N PRO A 7 21.11 31.80 -27.53
CA PRO A 7 22.51 31.88 -27.93
C PRO A 7 23.17 30.49 -27.96
N ASP A 8 24.13 30.31 -28.86
CA ASP A 8 24.88 29.06 -28.97
C ASP A 8 25.54 28.67 -27.64
N GLY A 9 25.50 27.38 -27.33
CA GLY A 9 26.03 26.82 -26.06
C GLY A 9 25.15 27.07 -24.83
N THR A 10 24.00 27.74 -24.96
CA THR A 10 23.05 27.92 -23.85
C THR A 10 22.29 26.63 -23.58
N LEU A 11 22.28 26.18 -22.32
CA LEU A 11 21.44 25.06 -21.88
C LEU A 11 19.96 25.46 -21.87
N ARG A 12 19.10 24.60 -22.42
CA ARG A 12 17.65 24.80 -22.50
C ARG A 12 16.93 23.84 -21.57
N ILE A 13 16.53 24.33 -20.40
CA ILE A 13 15.82 23.56 -19.39
C ILE A 13 14.34 23.96 -19.37
N GLY A 14 13.45 22.98 -19.52
CA GLY A 14 12.02 23.17 -19.35
C GLY A 14 11.55 22.80 -17.96
N LEU A 15 10.62 23.57 -17.42
CA LEU A 15 9.87 23.29 -16.21
C LEU A 15 8.38 23.34 -16.57
N ALA A 16 7.65 22.26 -16.30
CA ALA A 16 6.22 22.22 -16.55
C ALA A 16 5.50 21.36 -15.52
N HIS A 17 4.20 21.65 -15.33
CA HIS A 17 3.34 20.91 -14.43
C HIS A 17 2.09 20.47 -15.21
N GLY A 18 1.76 19.18 -15.13
CA GLY A 18 0.62 18.60 -15.80
C GLY A 18 0.91 17.20 -16.32
N ALA A 19 -0.13 16.52 -16.79
CA ALA A 19 -0.03 15.15 -17.27
C ALA A 19 0.50 15.07 -18.71
N ILE A 20 1.20 13.98 -19.05
CA ILE A 20 1.56 13.64 -20.44
C ILE A 20 0.54 12.73 -21.15
N ARG A 21 -0.52 12.32 -20.43
CA ARG A 21 -1.64 11.53 -20.93
C ARG A 21 -2.94 12.08 -20.34
N SER A 22 -4.00 12.17 -21.15
CA SER A 22 -5.35 12.37 -20.63
C SER A 22 -6.06 11.02 -20.48
N PHE A 23 -6.84 10.89 -19.41
CA PHE A 23 -7.75 9.77 -19.19
C PHE A 23 -9.23 10.22 -19.22
N SER A 24 -9.52 11.49 -19.56
CA SER A 24 -10.90 12.00 -19.68
C SER A 24 -11.44 11.81 -21.10
N GLU A 25 -12.67 11.27 -21.23
CA GLU A 25 -13.41 11.22 -22.50
C GLU A 25 -13.88 12.62 -22.94
N GLU A 26 -13.99 13.55 -21.99
CA GLU A 26 -14.35 14.96 -22.21
C GLU A 26 -13.06 15.77 -22.39
N GLY A 27 -12.67 15.94 -23.65
CA GLY A 27 -11.44 16.59 -24.05
C GLY A 27 -11.39 18.08 -23.71
N ALA A 28 -10.66 18.43 -22.64
CA ALA A 28 -9.90 19.66 -22.60
C ALA A 28 -8.47 19.34 -23.09
N ALA A 29 -8.26 19.35 -24.41
CA ALA A 29 -6.96 19.08 -25.05
C ALA A 29 -5.84 20.09 -24.67
N SER A 30 -6.12 21.05 -23.77
CA SER A 30 -5.20 22.13 -23.39
C SER A 30 -4.33 21.81 -22.17
N GLU A 31 -4.57 20.72 -21.43
CA GLU A 31 -3.82 20.42 -20.18
C GLU A 31 -2.75 19.34 -20.33
N VAL A 32 -2.66 18.68 -21.49
CA VAL A 32 -1.69 17.60 -21.71
C VAL A 32 -0.39 18.15 -22.28
N ILE A 33 0.70 17.89 -21.58
CA ILE A 33 2.05 18.16 -22.07
C ILE A 33 2.40 17.08 -23.10
N ALA A 34 2.73 17.49 -24.32
CA ALA A 34 3.16 16.54 -25.35
C ALA A 34 4.37 15.71 -24.84
N PRO A 35 4.34 14.36 -24.88
CA PRO A 35 5.44 13.54 -24.40
C PRO A 35 6.79 13.85 -25.08
N ASP A 36 6.76 14.31 -26.33
CA ASP A 36 7.93 14.71 -27.12
C ASP A 36 8.29 16.21 -27.00
N ARG A 37 7.73 16.92 -26.01
CA ARG A 37 7.92 18.38 -25.82
C ARG A 37 9.40 18.76 -25.76
N ALA A 38 10.23 17.98 -25.06
CA ALA A 38 11.67 18.24 -24.97
C ALA A 38 12.32 18.24 -26.37
N LYS A 39 12.00 17.25 -27.20
CA LYS A 39 12.48 17.16 -28.57
C LYS A 39 12.00 18.33 -29.44
N ARG A 40 10.69 18.61 -29.43
CA ARG A 40 10.07 19.65 -30.26
C ARG A 40 10.58 21.06 -29.96
N ALA A 41 10.80 21.35 -28.68
CA ALA A 41 11.32 22.64 -28.25
C ALA A 41 12.85 22.69 -28.17
N GLY A 42 13.55 21.61 -28.54
CA GLY A 42 15.02 21.54 -28.47
C GLY A 42 15.56 21.76 -27.06
N LEU A 43 14.89 21.18 -26.05
CA LEU A 43 15.31 21.25 -24.65
C LEU A 43 16.39 20.20 -24.38
N ASP A 44 17.39 20.58 -23.58
CA ASP A 44 18.39 19.67 -23.05
C ASP A 44 17.82 18.79 -21.95
N TYR A 45 16.86 19.32 -21.18
CA TYR A 45 16.13 18.60 -20.14
C TYR A 45 14.75 19.23 -19.91
N LEU A 46 13.75 18.41 -19.60
CA LEU A 46 12.40 18.81 -19.22
C LEU A 46 12.03 18.14 -17.89
N ALA A 47 11.95 18.95 -16.84
CA ALA A 47 11.44 18.50 -15.55
C ALA A 47 9.92 18.69 -15.52
N LEU A 48 9.22 17.61 -15.18
CA LEU A 48 7.77 17.57 -15.04
C LEU A 48 7.38 17.39 -13.57
N GLY A 49 6.30 18.09 -13.17
CA GLY A 49 5.56 17.82 -11.94
C GLY A 49 4.10 17.49 -12.24
N ASP A 50 3.38 16.94 -11.24
CA ASP A 50 1.96 16.49 -11.22
C ASP A 50 1.88 15.03 -10.74
N TRP A 51 2.75 14.16 -11.26
CA TRP A 51 2.74 12.75 -10.90
C TRP A 51 3.59 12.47 -9.66
N HIS A 52 3.02 11.71 -8.72
CA HIS A 52 3.67 11.40 -7.45
C HIS A 52 4.68 10.25 -7.54
N GLY A 53 4.62 9.44 -8.59
CA GLY A 53 5.65 8.44 -8.89
C GLY A 53 6.74 9.04 -9.76
N SER A 54 7.99 8.66 -9.51
CA SER A 54 9.10 8.97 -10.41
C SER A 54 8.93 8.22 -11.73
N VAL A 55 9.02 8.94 -12.86
CA VAL A 55 8.82 8.39 -14.21
C VAL A 55 9.82 8.99 -15.17
N SER A 56 10.59 8.14 -15.84
CA SER A 56 11.36 8.50 -17.04
C SER A 56 10.48 8.33 -18.27
N VAL A 57 10.12 9.45 -18.90
CA VAL A 57 9.28 9.46 -20.11
C VAL A 57 10.15 9.20 -21.34
N ASP A 58 11.30 9.87 -21.39
CA ASP A 58 12.38 9.68 -22.35
C ASP A 58 13.71 10.11 -21.67
N PRO A 59 14.89 9.97 -22.33
CA PRO A 59 16.16 10.33 -21.70
C PRO A 59 16.23 11.76 -21.14
N ARG A 60 15.45 12.71 -21.65
CA ARG A 60 15.48 14.13 -21.28
C ARG A 60 14.26 14.59 -20.48
N THR A 61 13.24 13.76 -20.33
CA THR A 61 11.94 14.15 -19.79
C THR A 61 11.56 13.26 -18.61
N HIS A 62 11.46 13.86 -17.42
CA HIS A 62 11.24 13.10 -16.19
C HIS A 62 10.23 13.77 -15.27
N TYR A 63 9.40 12.95 -14.62
CA TYR A 63 8.75 13.29 -13.37
C TYR A 63 9.64 12.81 -12.23
N CYS A 64 9.99 13.68 -11.27
CA CYS A 64 10.77 13.27 -10.10
C CYS A 64 9.94 12.56 -9.03
N GLY A 65 8.61 12.65 -9.10
CA GLY A 65 7.71 12.14 -8.07
C GLY A 65 7.60 13.08 -6.87
N THR A 66 7.01 12.58 -5.79
CA THR A 66 6.97 13.29 -4.51
C THR A 66 8.23 13.03 -3.67
N PRO A 67 8.62 13.98 -2.81
CA PRO A 67 9.77 13.81 -1.92
C PRO A 67 9.55 12.75 -0.83
N GLU A 68 8.29 12.49 -0.48
CA GLU A 68 7.83 11.40 0.39
C GLU A 68 6.71 10.65 -0.33
N PRO A 69 6.64 9.30 -0.23
CA PRO A 69 5.46 8.58 -0.69
C PRO A 69 4.23 9.01 0.12
N ASP A 70 3.07 9.00 -0.53
CA ASP A 70 1.80 9.47 0.03
C ASP A 70 0.75 8.35 0.16
N ARG A 71 1.06 7.15 -0.33
CA ARG A 71 0.18 5.98 -0.33
C ARG A 71 0.93 4.67 -0.55
N PHE A 72 0.32 3.56 -0.14
CA PHE A 72 0.78 2.17 -0.34
C PHE A 72 0.65 1.67 -1.79
N LYS A 73 1.17 2.42 -2.77
CA LYS A 73 1.08 2.09 -4.20
C LYS A 73 2.39 1.56 -4.79
N HIS A 74 3.52 2.07 -4.31
CA HIS A 74 4.84 1.75 -4.83
C HIS A 74 5.77 1.42 -3.68
N ASP A 75 6.47 0.29 -3.78
CA ASP A 75 7.57 -0.06 -2.85
C ASP A 75 8.86 0.63 -3.31
N ALA A 76 8.80 1.97 -3.36
CA ALA A 76 9.91 2.82 -3.75
C ALA A 76 9.93 4.07 -2.86
N PRO A 77 11.12 4.53 -2.42
CA PRO A 77 11.21 5.76 -1.64
C PRO A 77 10.85 6.97 -2.51
N GLY A 78 10.44 8.06 -1.86
CA GLY A 78 10.43 9.37 -2.49
C GLY A 78 11.84 9.79 -2.92
N THR A 79 11.94 10.48 -4.05
CA THR A 79 13.23 10.85 -4.65
C THR A 79 13.25 12.28 -5.16
N ALA A 80 14.44 12.88 -5.17
CA ALA A 80 14.78 13.99 -6.05
C ALA A 80 15.67 13.47 -7.20
N LEU A 81 15.68 14.17 -8.34
CA LEU A 81 16.57 13.85 -9.46
C LEU A 81 17.75 14.82 -9.49
N LEU A 82 18.96 14.29 -9.36
CA LEU A 82 20.19 15.00 -9.67
C LEU A 82 20.47 14.85 -11.16
N VAL A 83 20.50 15.97 -11.88
CA VAL A 83 20.63 16.00 -13.34
C VAL A 83 21.91 16.70 -13.72
N THR A 84 22.81 15.97 -14.36
CA THR A 84 24.08 16.51 -14.88
C THR A 84 24.00 16.64 -16.39
N ILE A 85 24.24 17.85 -16.91
CA ILE A 85 24.23 18.14 -18.36
C ILE A 85 25.60 18.68 -18.74
N ALA A 86 26.39 17.88 -19.45
CA ALA A 86 27.77 18.22 -19.80
C ALA A 86 27.89 19.35 -20.84
N GLY A 87 26.84 19.62 -21.61
CA GLY A 87 26.78 20.67 -22.62
C GLY A 87 25.50 20.61 -23.44
N SER A 88 25.21 21.66 -24.20
CA SER A 88 24.05 21.72 -25.08
C SER A 88 24.04 20.53 -26.05
N SER A 89 22.91 19.86 -26.22
CA SER A 89 22.71 18.63 -27.00
C SER A 89 23.31 17.35 -26.39
N GLY A 90 24.04 17.40 -25.27
CA GLY A 90 24.48 16.20 -24.54
C GLY A 90 23.29 15.47 -23.90
N THR A 91 23.32 14.14 -23.83
CA THR A 91 22.31 13.37 -23.09
C THR A 91 22.51 13.63 -21.58
N PRO A 92 21.47 14.04 -20.84
CA PRO A 92 21.60 14.27 -19.41
C PRO A 92 21.86 12.95 -18.67
N ASP A 93 22.74 13.01 -17.67
CA ASP A 93 22.90 11.94 -16.69
C ASP A 93 21.95 12.23 -15.52
N VAL A 94 21.07 11.27 -15.21
CA VAL A 94 19.99 11.45 -14.24
C VAL A 94 20.12 10.42 -13.14
N GLN A 95 20.43 10.89 -11.94
CA GLN A 95 20.56 10.07 -10.74
C GLN A 95 19.41 10.35 -9.77
N ALA A 96 18.68 9.31 -9.38
CA ALA A 96 17.69 9.42 -8.30
C ALA A 96 18.40 9.46 -6.94
N LEU A 97 18.10 10.48 -6.15
CA LEU A 97 18.57 10.65 -4.79
C LEU A 97 17.40 10.43 -3.83
N PRO A 98 17.48 9.49 -2.88
CA PRO A 98 16.41 9.24 -1.93
C PRO A 98 16.21 10.46 -1.02
N THR A 99 14.97 10.86 -0.84
CA THR A 99 14.57 11.98 0.03
C THR A 99 13.64 11.55 1.15
N ALA A 100 13.06 10.35 1.05
CA ALA A 100 12.08 9.87 1.99
C ALA A 100 12.68 9.53 3.37
N THR A 101 11.96 9.91 4.40
CA THR A 101 12.19 9.59 5.81
C THR A 101 11.52 8.26 6.17
N PHE A 102 10.32 8.04 5.64
CA PHE A 102 9.52 6.86 5.95
C PHE A 102 9.56 5.82 4.83
N ALA A 103 9.72 4.55 5.21
CA ALA A 103 9.56 3.42 4.32
C ALA A 103 8.09 2.96 4.31
N TRP A 104 7.44 3.04 3.15
CA TRP A 104 6.08 2.55 2.94
C TRP A 104 6.12 1.16 2.33
N ARG A 105 5.53 0.15 2.99
CA ARG A 105 5.55 -1.22 2.47
C ARG A 105 4.24 -1.96 2.72
N ASN A 106 3.83 -2.76 1.74
CA ASN A 106 2.88 -3.84 1.95
C ASN A 106 3.67 -5.12 2.24
N LEU A 107 3.30 -5.83 3.30
CA LEU A 107 3.88 -7.12 3.66
C LEU A 107 2.80 -8.19 3.48
N ASP A 108 2.96 -9.04 2.47
CA ASP A 108 2.02 -10.14 2.25
C ASP A 108 2.27 -11.25 3.27
N LEU A 109 1.22 -11.59 4.02
CA LEU A 109 1.23 -12.67 5.00
C LEU A 109 0.19 -13.72 4.58
N HIS A 110 0.67 -14.86 4.11
CA HIS A 110 -0.20 -15.99 3.77
C HIS A 110 -0.26 -16.96 4.95
N LEU A 111 -1.47 -17.32 5.39
CA LEU A 111 -1.72 -18.24 6.50
C LEU A 111 -2.67 -19.36 6.09
N LEU A 112 -2.36 -20.56 6.55
CA LEU A 112 -3.17 -21.78 6.43
C LEU A 112 -3.56 -22.29 7.83
N ASP A 113 -4.45 -23.28 7.88
CA ASP A 113 -4.76 -23.96 9.14
C ASP A 113 -3.50 -24.67 9.71
N GLY A 114 -3.29 -24.54 11.01
CA GLY A 114 -2.13 -25.07 11.73
C GLY A 114 -0.87 -24.20 11.71
N ASP A 115 -0.84 -23.10 10.95
CA ASP A 115 0.26 -22.12 11.01
C ASP A 115 0.30 -21.42 12.39
N ALA A 116 1.47 -20.85 12.71
CA ALA A 116 1.70 -20.03 13.91
C ALA A 116 1.76 -18.54 13.54
N PRO A 117 0.66 -17.78 13.66
CA PRO A 117 0.56 -16.42 13.11
C PRO A 117 1.55 -15.42 13.71
N GLU A 118 1.79 -15.42 15.03
CA GLU A 118 2.74 -14.48 15.64
C GLU A 118 4.17 -14.74 15.13
N ALA A 119 4.57 -16.00 14.97
CA ALA A 119 5.89 -16.36 14.46
C ALA A 119 6.05 -15.99 12.97
N ALA A 120 5.03 -16.24 12.16
CA ALA A 120 5.00 -15.86 10.75
C ALA A 120 5.08 -14.34 10.59
N LEU A 121 4.29 -13.58 11.35
CA LEU A 121 4.33 -12.12 11.38
C LEU A 121 5.73 -11.61 11.76
N ASN A 122 6.30 -12.12 12.87
CA ASN A 122 7.60 -11.68 13.35
C ASN A 122 8.75 -11.94 12.36
N THR A 123 8.61 -12.96 11.51
CA THR A 123 9.58 -13.24 10.43
C THR A 123 9.49 -12.21 9.29
N LEU A 124 8.30 -11.67 9.04
CA LEU A 124 8.07 -10.65 8.00
C LEU A 124 8.44 -9.23 8.46
N LEU A 125 8.25 -8.92 9.75
CA LEU A 125 8.48 -7.58 10.26
C LEU A 125 9.97 -7.19 10.15
N PRO A 126 10.27 -5.93 9.79
CA PRO A 126 11.64 -5.45 9.74
C PRO A 126 12.29 -5.43 11.14
N ALA A 127 13.62 -5.29 11.14
CA ALA A 127 14.41 -5.18 12.35
C ALA A 127 13.94 -3.99 13.20
N LEU A 128 13.97 -4.13 14.53
CA LEU A 128 13.42 -3.15 15.49
C LEU A 128 13.88 -1.71 15.24
N ARG A 129 15.16 -1.52 14.87
CA ARG A 129 15.75 -0.20 14.58
C ARG A 129 15.12 0.54 13.38
N GLU A 130 14.48 -0.20 12.47
CA GLU A 130 13.87 0.32 11.24
C GLU A 130 12.37 0.62 11.42
N ARG A 131 11.73 0.02 12.44
CA ARG A 131 10.28 0.07 12.65
C ARG A 131 9.76 1.50 12.84
N ARG A 132 10.47 2.32 13.63
CA ARG A 132 10.05 3.71 13.93
C ARG A 132 9.83 4.60 12.71
N ASN A 133 10.51 4.31 11.59
CA ASN A 133 10.42 5.04 10.34
C ASN A 133 9.71 4.21 9.25
N SER A 134 8.90 3.24 9.64
CA SER A 134 8.17 2.38 8.71
C SER A 134 6.66 2.61 8.86
N LEU A 135 6.00 2.78 7.71
CA LEU A 135 4.56 2.79 7.54
C LEU A 135 4.21 1.47 6.82
N LEU A 136 3.63 0.53 7.55
CA LEU A 136 3.42 -0.83 7.06
C LEU A 136 1.94 -1.17 6.98
N ARG A 137 1.58 -1.93 5.95
CA ARG A 137 0.33 -2.68 5.87
C ARG A 137 0.66 -4.14 5.75
N VAL A 138 0.23 -4.95 6.71
CA VAL A 138 0.26 -6.41 6.61
C VAL A 138 -0.99 -6.84 5.87
N VAL A 139 -0.84 -7.47 4.71
CA VAL A 139 -1.94 -7.96 3.89
C VAL A 139 -2.07 -9.47 4.14
N ALA A 140 -2.99 -9.82 5.02
CA ALA A 140 -3.24 -11.21 5.40
C ALA A 140 -4.16 -11.90 4.39
N SER A 141 -3.76 -13.10 3.97
CA SER A 141 -4.51 -13.93 3.03
C SER A 141 -4.50 -15.41 3.40
N GLY A 142 -5.42 -16.18 2.83
CA GLY A 142 -5.51 -17.63 3.04
C GLY A 142 -6.71 -18.01 3.89
N HIS A 143 -6.58 -19.04 4.72
CA HIS A 143 -7.65 -19.53 5.59
C HIS A 143 -7.08 -19.97 6.94
N THR A 144 -7.74 -19.61 8.03
CA THR A 144 -7.30 -19.96 9.37
C THR A 144 -8.46 -20.03 10.36
N ARG A 145 -8.24 -20.61 11.54
CA ARG A 145 -9.27 -20.72 12.59
C ARG A 145 -9.42 -19.45 13.42
N LEU A 146 -10.51 -19.38 14.20
CA LEU A 146 -10.84 -18.26 15.10
C LEU A 146 -9.65 -17.91 16.03
N ALA A 147 -9.04 -18.91 16.65
CA ALA A 147 -7.94 -18.73 17.58
C ALA A 147 -6.70 -18.09 16.93
N ALA A 148 -6.26 -18.66 15.81
CA ALA A 148 -5.10 -18.15 15.06
C ALA A 148 -5.35 -16.74 14.50
N ARG A 149 -6.56 -16.45 14.01
CA ARG A 149 -6.90 -15.08 13.56
C ARG A 149 -6.89 -14.08 14.72
N ALA A 150 -7.38 -14.46 15.89
CA ALA A 150 -7.30 -13.62 17.09
C ALA A 150 -5.85 -13.41 17.55
N GLU A 151 -5.00 -14.45 17.50
CA GLU A 151 -3.57 -14.36 17.78
C GLU A 151 -2.89 -13.37 16.83
N LEU A 152 -3.17 -13.43 15.52
CA LEU A 152 -2.63 -12.49 14.54
C LEU A 152 -2.97 -11.04 14.87
N VAL A 153 -4.25 -10.77 15.18
CA VAL A 153 -4.71 -9.42 15.54
C VAL A 153 -3.96 -8.92 16.77
N ALA A 154 -3.89 -9.73 17.82
CA ALA A 154 -3.17 -9.38 19.05
C ALA A 154 -1.67 -9.15 18.81
N ALA A 155 -1.03 -9.97 17.97
CA ALA A 155 0.37 -9.83 17.61
C ALA A 155 0.64 -8.53 16.84
N VAL A 156 -0.24 -8.15 15.91
CA VAL A 156 -0.15 -6.86 15.22
C VAL A 156 -0.35 -5.69 16.19
N GLU A 157 -1.36 -5.75 17.07
CA GLU A 157 -1.62 -4.70 18.07
C GLU A 157 -0.43 -4.52 19.02
N LYS A 158 0.20 -5.62 19.44
CA LYS A 158 1.41 -5.63 20.25
C LYS A 158 2.61 -5.00 19.53
N ALA A 159 2.73 -5.22 18.23
CA ALA A 159 3.83 -4.66 17.43
C ALA A 159 3.60 -3.21 16.99
N ALA A 160 2.34 -2.77 16.89
CA ALA A 160 1.97 -1.46 16.34
C ALA A 160 2.71 -0.25 16.98
N PRO A 161 2.97 -0.19 18.31
CA PRO A 161 3.70 0.91 18.92
C PRO A 161 5.14 1.09 18.44
N ASP A 162 5.75 0.07 17.83
CA ASP A 162 7.11 0.17 17.29
C ASP A 162 7.17 0.94 15.97
N PHE A 163 6.01 1.16 15.31
CA PHE A 163 5.91 1.69 13.96
C PHE A 163 5.34 3.10 13.91
N ALA A 164 5.67 3.84 12.85
CA ALA A 164 4.99 5.10 12.55
C ALA A 164 3.53 4.86 12.17
N PHE A 165 3.27 3.74 11.49
CA PHE A 165 1.95 3.22 11.18
C PHE A 165 2.06 1.72 10.93
N LEU A 166 1.15 0.94 11.51
CA LEU A 166 0.99 -0.48 11.22
C LEU A 166 -0.50 -0.77 11.10
N GLU A 167 -0.90 -1.28 9.95
CA GLU A 167 -2.28 -1.70 9.67
C GLU A 167 -2.28 -3.18 9.29
N LEU A 168 -3.34 -3.89 9.67
CA LEU A 168 -3.61 -5.25 9.23
C LEU A 168 -4.83 -5.25 8.31
N ASP A 169 -4.62 -5.53 7.04
CA ASP A 169 -5.67 -5.83 6.07
C ASP A 169 -5.94 -7.33 6.10
N GLN A 170 -7.15 -7.73 6.50
CA GLN A 170 -7.57 -9.13 6.61
C GLN A 170 -8.62 -9.52 5.57
N ASN A 171 -8.87 -8.67 4.57
CA ASN A 171 -9.95 -8.90 3.60
C ASN A 171 -9.72 -10.18 2.78
N GLY A 172 -8.46 -10.60 2.62
CA GLY A 172 -8.09 -11.85 1.93
C GLY A 172 -8.02 -13.08 2.84
N LEU A 173 -8.23 -12.93 4.15
CA LEU A 173 -8.07 -14.01 5.13
C LEU A 173 -9.45 -14.58 5.52
N ALA A 174 -9.74 -15.78 5.03
CA ALA A 174 -10.94 -16.51 5.40
C ALA A 174 -10.83 -17.06 6.82
N THR A 175 -11.96 -17.08 7.54
CA THR A 175 -12.06 -17.75 8.84
C THR A 175 -12.89 -19.01 8.71
N GLU A 176 -12.27 -20.12 9.08
CA GLU A 176 -12.93 -21.38 9.32
C GLU A 176 -13.29 -21.47 10.81
N CYS A 177 -14.47 -22.00 11.10
CA CYS A 177 -14.95 -22.15 12.46
C CYS A 177 -15.54 -23.55 12.60
N GLU A 178 -15.01 -24.29 13.57
CA GLU A 178 -15.51 -25.59 13.97
C GLU A 178 -16.26 -25.50 15.31
N LEU A 179 -16.95 -26.57 15.68
CA LEU A 179 -17.68 -26.64 16.94
C LEU A 179 -16.75 -26.46 18.16
N GLU A 180 -15.52 -26.96 18.07
CA GLU A 180 -14.50 -26.83 19.11
C GLU A 180 -14.06 -25.37 19.31
N ASP A 181 -14.07 -24.54 18.27
CA ASP A 181 -13.78 -23.11 18.39
C ASP A 181 -14.90 -22.38 19.12
N LEU A 182 -16.15 -22.79 18.91
CA LEU A 182 -17.29 -22.23 19.64
C LEU A 182 -17.24 -22.59 21.13
N ASP A 183 -16.70 -23.77 21.48
CA ASP A 183 -16.55 -24.20 22.87
C ASP A 183 -15.57 -23.31 23.65
N GLN A 184 -14.65 -22.63 22.94
CA GLN A 184 -13.74 -21.64 23.51
C GLN A 184 -14.40 -20.27 23.75
N ILE A 185 -15.56 -20.01 23.14
CA ILE A 185 -16.39 -18.83 23.44
C ILE A 185 -17.20 -19.12 24.71
N ASP A 186 -18.00 -20.20 24.67
CA ASP A 186 -18.70 -20.76 25.81
C ASP A 186 -19.19 -22.18 25.46
N ARG A 187 -19.32 -23.03 26.47
CA ARG A 187 -19.88 -24.40 26.34
C ARG A 187 -21.41 -24.40 26.43
N GLY A 188 -22.05 -23.30 26.82
CA GLY A 188 -23.50 -23.16 26.89
C GLY A 188 -23.98 -21.74 27.15
N GLY A 189 -25.29 -21.54 27.28
CA GLY A 189 -25.87 -20.23 27.59
C GLY A 189 -25.85 -19.24 26.44
N ALA A 190 -26.12 -17.97 26.75
CA ALA A 190 -26.43 -16.94 25.75
C ALA A 190 -25.27 -16.65 24.76
N LEU A 191 -24.02 -16.72 25.22
CA LEU A 191 -22.84 -16.51 24.36
C LEU A 191 -22.70 -17.65 23.34
N ARG A 192 -22.91 -18.90 23.78
CA ARG A 192 -22.90 -20.04 22.86
C ARG A 192 -24.06 -19.99 21.88
N GLU A 193 -25.27 -19.64 22.33
CA GLU A 193 -26.42 -19.47 21.43
C GLU A 193 -26.15 -18.41 20.36
N ALA A 194 -25.58 -17.27 20.74
CA ALA A 194 -25.19 -16.23 19.81
C ALA A 194 -24.10 -16.71 18.83
N ALA A 195 -23.09 -17.43 19.30
CA ALA A 195 -22.02 -17.95 18.46
C ALA A 195 -22.53 -18.98 17.44
N ASN A 196 -23.43 -19.88 17.86
CA ASN A 196 -24.10 -20.83 16.97
C ASN A 196 -24.94 -20.11 15.90
N ALA A 197 -25.68 -19.07 16.29
CA ALA A 197 -26.47 -18.28 15.37
C ALA A 197 -25.57 -17.59 14.32
N LEU A 198 -24.51 -16.90 14.76
CA LEU A 198 -23.56 -16.23 13.87
C LEU A 198 -22.88 -17.21 12.91
N LEU A 199 -22.50 -18.40 13.38
CA LEU A 199 -21.94 -19.44 12.52
C LEU A 199 -22.94 -19.89 11.44
N ALA A 200 -24.19 -20.15 11.81
CA ALA A 200 -25.24 -20.54 10.87
C ALA A 200 -25.50 -19.44 9.83
N GLU A 201 -25.55 -18.17 10.24
CA GLU A 201 -25.74 -17.04 9.32
C GLU A 201 -24.54 -16.85 8.38
N SER A 202 -23.32 -17.08 8.87
CA SER A 202 -22.10 -16.93 8.06
C SER A 202 -21.98 -17.95 6.93
N THR A 203 -22.57 -19.14 7.12
CA THR A 203 -22.50 -20.28 6.19
C THR A 203 -23.75 -20.44 5.33
N ASP A 204 -24.83 -19.72 5.61
CA ASP A 204 -26.09 -19.82 4.86
C ASP A 204 -25.95 -19.21 3.46
N GLU A 205 -25.85 -20.07 2.45
CA GLU A 205 -25.72 -19.65 1.04
C GLU A 205 -26.90 -18.84 0.51
N ARG A 206 -28.05 -18.88 1.20
CA ARG A 206 -29.27 -18.15 0.81
C ARG A 206 -29.19 -16.67 1.20
N ARG A 207 -28.26 -16.29 2.07
CA ARG A 207 -28.05 -14.90 2.51
C ARG A 207 -27.14 -14.13 1.55
N PRO A 208 -27.32 -12.80 1.43
CA PRO A 208 -26.40 -11.94 0.70
C PRO A 208 -24.97 -12.07 1.23
N ILE A 209 -23.98 -11.96 0.33
CA ILE A 209 -22.55 -12.04 0.70
C ILE A 209 -22.21 -11.07 1.84
N SER A 210 -22.73 -9.84 1.78
CA SER A 210 -22.50 -8.81 2.81
C SER A 210 -22.99 -9.22 4.20
N GLU A 211 -24.13 -9.91 4.30
CA GLU A 211 -24.65 -10.38 5.59
C GLU A 211 -23.80 -11.52 6.14
N ARG A 212 -23.34 -12.44 5.28
CA ARG A 212 -22.44 -13.52 5.68
C ARG A 212 -21.11 -12.96 6.21
N GLU A 213 -20.55 -11.94 5.57
CA GLU A 213 -19.34 -11.27 6.04
C GLU A 213 -19.56 -10.55 7.38
N ILE A 214 -20.71 -9.91 7.58
CA ILE A 214 -21.05 -9.30 8.87
C ILE A 214 -21.12 -10.38 9.97
N ALA A 215 -21.75 -11.53 9.69
CA ALA A 215 -21.84 -12.64 10.64
C ALA A 215 -20.46 -13.21 11.00
N ARG A 216 -19.57 -13.40 10.00
CA ARG A 216 -18.16 -13.81 10.23
C ARG A 216 -17.42 -12.81 11.11
N ALA A 217 -17.52 -11.51 10.80
CA ALA A 217 -16.87 -10.46 11.56
C ALA A 217 -17.42 -10.36 13.00
N ALA A 218 -18.72 -10.53 13.19
CA ALA A 218 -19.35 -10.55 14.50
C ALA A 218 -18.91 -11.77 15.32
N LEU A 219 -18.78 -12.95 14.71
CA LEU A 219 -18.28 -14.16 15.37
C LEU A 219 -16.83 -14.00 15.83
N MET A 220 -15.96 -13.46 14.96
CA MET A 220 -14.58 -13.10 15.30
C MET A 220 -14.52 -12.14 16.50
N ARG A 221 -15.37 -11.11 16.48
CA ARG A 221 -15.42 -10.11 17.55
C ARG A 221 -15.92 -10.70 18.87
N LEU A 222 -16.94 -11.54 18.83
CA LEU A 222 -17.44 -12.27 20.00
C LEU A 222 -16.31 -13.11 20.62
N TYR A 223 -15.60 -13.89 19.81
CA TYR A 223 -14.44 -14.68 20.24
C TYR A 223 -13.36 -13.80 20.88
N SER A 224 -12.98 -12.68 20.26
CA SER A 224 -11.96 -11.79 20.84
C SER A 224 -12.36 -11.25 22.23
N TYR A 225 -13.64 -10.97 22.46
CA TYR A 225 -14.11 -10.48 23.75
C TYR A 225 -14.07 -11.55 24.83
N THR A 226 -14.38 -12.81 24.52
CA THR A 226 -14.29 -13.88 25.51
C THR A 226 -12.84 -14.17 25.90
N GLN A 227 -11.91 -14.08 24.96
CA GLN A 227 -10.48 -14.21 25.25
C GLN A 227 -9.95 -13.07 26.13
N ALA A 228 -10.43 -11.84 25.94
CA ALA A 228 -10.02 -10.70 26.76
C ALA A 228 -10.55 -10.74 28.21
N ILE A 229 -11.63 -11.48 28.45
CA ILE A 229 -12.30 -11.58 29.77
C ILE A 229 -11.85 -12.82 30.55
N THR A 230 -11.33 -13.84 29.86
CA THR A 230 -10.84 -15.07 30.50
C THR A 230 -9.49 -14.78 31.18
N PRO A 231 -9.40 -14.89 32.52
CA PRO A 231 -8.20 -14.54 33.28
C PRO A 231 -7.04 -15.52 33.12
#